data_AF-A0A1P8RVQ4-F1
#
_entry.id   AF-A0A1P8RVQ4-F1
#
_cell.length_a   1.000
_cell.length_b   1.000
_cell.length_c   1.000
_cell.angle_alpha   90.00
_cell.angle_beta   90.00
_cell.angle_gamma   90.00
#
_symmetry.space_group_name_H-M   'P 1'
#
loop_
_entity.id
_entity.type
_entity.pdbx_description
1 polymer ?
#
loop_
_entity_poly.entity_id
_entity_poly.type
_entity_poly.pdbx_seq_one_letter_code
_entity_poly.pdbx_strand_id
1 'polypeptide(L)'
;MKGPLFYSKILLFGEYGIIKDSKGLSIPYNFYNGALKVDENPSEEALKSNESLKRFASYLENLDKELVSFDIDQLNTDVDAGMYFDSSIPQGYGVGSSGALVAAIYDKYATQKITVLENLTREKLLKLKAIFSEMESFFHGKSSGLDPLNSYLSLPILINSKDNIEATGIPSQSTEGKGAVFLLDSGIVGETAPMVSIFMENMKNEGFRSMLKEQFIKHTDACVDDFLKGDIKSLFRNTKQLSKIVLNNFKPMIPNQFHELWKKGIETNDYYLKLCGSGGGGYILGFTEDIERAKEALQGQKLEVVYNF
;
A
#
# COMPACT_ATOMS: atom_id res chain seq x y z
N MET A 1 25.91 -6.50 10.31
CA MET A 1 25.86 -6.02 8.91
C MET A 1 24.47 -5.47 8.63
N LYS A 2 24.35 -4.33 7.93
CA LYS A 2 23.03 -3.82 7.49
C LYS A 2 22.65 -4.54 6.19
N GLY A 3 21.58 -5.34 6.21
CA GLY A 3 21.03 -5.99 5.02
C GLY A 3 20.38 -4.98 4.05
N PRO A 4 19.80 -5.45 2.93
CA PRO A 4 19.08 -4.59 2.00
C PRO A 4 17.91 -3.87 2.70
N LEU A 5 17.62 -2.65 2.24
CA LEU A 5 16.47 -1.87 2.69
C LEU A 5 15.24 -2.24 1.86
N PHE A 6 14.12 -2.47 2.54
CA PHE A 6 12.82 -2.71 1.92
C PHE A 6 11.92 -1.51 2.19
N TYR A 7 11.51 -0.85 1.13
CA TYR A 7 10.77 0.40 1.23
C TYR A 7 9.28 0.15 1.40
N SER A 8 8.61 1.11 2.03
CA SER A 8 7.15 1.17 2.06
C SER A 8 6.60 1.43 0.65
N LYS A 9 5.28 1.34 0.51
CA LYS A 9 4.60 1.64 -0.75
C LYS A 9 3.38 2.51 -0.52
N ILE A 10 2.87 3.09 -1.59
CA ILE A 10 1.57 3.76 -1.63
C ILE A 10 0.76 3.17 -2.78
N LEU A 11 -0.45 2.70 -2.47
CA LEU A 11 -1.44 2.45 -3.50
C LEU A 11 -2.09 3.79 -3.86
N LEU A 12 -1.65 4.41 -4.96
CA LEU A 12 -2.19 5.69 -5.41
C LEU A 12 -3.67 5.55 -5.75
N PHE A 13 -4.02 4.47 -6.46
CA PHE A 13 -5.37 4.13 -6.89
C PHE A 13 -5.55 2.61 -6.89
N GLY A 14 -6.77 2.16 -6.62
CA GLY A 14 -7.19 0.78 -6.90
C GLY A 14 -7.80 0.03 -5.72
N GLU A 15 -7.76 0.57 -4.50
CA GLU A 15 -8.09 -0.09 -3.21
C GLU A 15 -9.09 -1.26 -3.32
N TYR A 16 -10.38 -1.02 -3.08
CA TYR A 16 -11.42 -2.03 -3.18
C TYR A 16 -11.79 -2.36 -4.64
N GLY A 17 -11.36 -1.53 -5.59
CA GLY A 17 -11.63 -1.69 -7.01
C GLY A 17 -10.93 -2.90 -7.62
N ILE A 18 -9.70 -3.22 -7.20
CA ILE A 18 -8.90 -4.35 -7.72
C ILE A 18 -9.63 -5.69 -7.50
N ILE A 19 -10.43 -5.80 -6.43
CA ILE A 19 -11.26 -6.99 -6.15
C ILE A 19 -12.33 -7.21 -7.24
N LYS A 20 -12.64 -6.17 -8.02
CA LYS A 20 -13.66 -6.12 -9.08
C LYS A 20 -13.07 -5.75 -10.44
N ASP A 21 -11.85 -6.18 -10.71
CA ASP A 21 -11.17 -5.99 -12.00
C ASP A 21 -10.98 -4.52 -12.42
N SER A 22 -10.91 -3.60 -11.44
CA SER A 22 -10.45 -2.22 -11.67
C SER A 22 -8.94 -2.17 -11.80
N LYS A 23 -8.46 -1.13 -12.47
CA LYS A 23 -7.04 -0.79 -12.46
C LYS A 23 -6.58 -0.36 -11.07
N GLY A 24 -5.29 -0.53 -10.83
CA GLY A 24 -4.59 0.02 -9.67
C GLY A 24 -3.18 0.44 -10.02
N LEU A 25 -2.65 1.38 -9.24
CA LEU A 25 -1.28 1.86 -9.39
C LEU A 25 -0.63 1.93 -8.02
N SER A 26 0.35 1.07 -7.78
CA SER A 26 1.16 1.08 -6.57
C SER A 26 2.54 1.65 -6.88
N ILE A 27 3.01 2.58 -6.06
CA ILE A 27 4.35 3.17 -6.19
C ILE A 27 5.18 2.92 -4.94
N PRO A 28 6.50 2.79 -5.06
CA PRO A 28 7.40 2.80 -3.90
C PRO A 28 7.31 4.13 -3.17
N TYR A 29 7.42 4.08 -1.84
CA TYR A 29 7.53 5.25 -0.99
C TYR A 29 8.76 5.12 -0.11
N ASN A 30 9.81 5.83 -0.51
CA ASN A 30 11.16 5.61 0.01
C ASN A 30 11.40 6.24 1.39
N PHE A 31 10.48 7.08 1.87
CA PHE A 31 10.61 7.77 3.15
C PHE A 31 10.65 6.78 4.32
N TYR A 32 9.81 5.75 4.28
CA TYR A 32 9.83 4.66 5.23
C TYR A 32 10.45 3.41 4.64
N ASN A 33 11.24 2.72 5.45
CA ASN A 33 11.90 1.47 5.10
C ASN A 33 12.12 0.60 6.34
N GLY A 34 12.43 -0.67 6.09
CA GLY A 34 12.92 -1.57 7.11
C GLY A 34 14.01 -2.51 6.62
N ALA A 35 14.72 -3.11 7.57
CA ALA A 35 15.77 -4.09 7.32
C ALA A 35 15.86 -5.11 8.45
N LEU A 36 16.33 -6.31 8.12
CA LEU A 36 16.67 -7.33 9.11
C LEU A 36 17.99 -6.95 9.81
N LYS A 37 17.98 -6.95 11.14
CA LYS A 37 19.10 -6.58 12.00
C LYS A 37 19.22 -7.55 13.19
N VAL A 38 20.39 -7.55 13.80
CA VAL A 38 20.66 -8.16 15.11
C VAL A 38 21.34 -7.07 15.94
N ASP A 39 20.92 -6.90 17.18
CA ASP A 39 21.50 -5.93 18.12
C ASP A 39 21.91 -6.65 19.40
N GLU A 40 23.00 -6.21 20.03
CA GLU A 40 23.48 -6.76 21.30
C GLU A 40 22.55 -6.37 22.46
N ASN A 41 21.90 -5.22 22.37
CA ASN A 41 20.96 -4.70 23.38
C ASN A 41 19.60 -4.37 22.74
N PRO A 42 18.75 -5.38 22.48
CA PRO A 42 17.49 -5.17 21.77
C PRO A 42 16.51 -4.30 22.58
N SER A 43 15.83 -3.37 21.90
CA SER A 43 14.70 -2.64 22.47
C SER A 43 13.46 -3.54 22.64
N GLU A 44 12.45 -3.05 23.35
CA GLU A 44 11.17 -3.78 23.46
C GLU A 44 10.51 -4.01 22.09
N GLU A 45 10.61 -3.05 21.16
CA GLU A 45 10.13 -3.20 19.79
C GLU A 45 10.90 -4.28 19.03
N ALA A 46 12.23 -4.36 19.22
CA ALA A 46 13.06 -5.39 18.62
C ALA A 46 12.67 -6.78 19.14
N LEU A 47 12.41 -6.92 20.44
CA LEU A 47 11.96 -8.19 21.04
C LEU A 47 10.59 -8.62 20.49
N LYS A 48 9.61 -7.71 20.42
CA LYS A 48 8.29 -7.99 19.82
C LYS A 48 8.39 -8.37 18.35
N SER A 49 9.27 -7.70 17.60
CA SER A 49 9.55 -8.00 16.20
C SER A 49 10.16 -9.40 16.05
N ASN A 50 11.13 -9.76 16.89
CA ASN A 50 11.72 -11.11 16.96
C ASN A 50 10.67 -12.19 17.29
N GLU A 51 9.80 -11.96 18.28
CA GLU A 51 8.70 -12.90 18.60
C GLU A 51 7.74 -13.10 17.42
N SER A 52 7.43 -12.03 16.69
CA SER A 52 6.65 -12.12 15.46
C SER A 52 7.38 -12.94 14.39
N LEU A 53 8.69 -12.75 14.24
CA LEU A 53 9.52 -13.52 13.29
C LEU A 53 9.57 -15.00 13.64
N LYS A 54 9.62 -15.39 14.91
CA LYS A 54 9.55 -16.80 15.34
C LYS A 54 8.28 -17.48 14.82
N ARG A 55 7.13 -16.84 15.05
CA ARG A 55 5.83 -17.35 14.55
C ARG A 55 5.76 -17.37 13.03
N PHE A 56 6.34 -16.36 12.38
CA PHE A 56 6.37 -16.30 10.93
C PHE A 56 7.28 -17.37 10.34
N ALA A 57 8.44 -17.66 10.94
CA ALA A 57 9.32 -18.76 10.52
C ALA A 57 8.60 -20.11 10.59
N SER A 58 7.92 -20.41 11.71
CA SER A 58 7.09 -21.63 11.84
C SER A 58 5.95 -21.70 10.81
N TYR A 59 5.39 -20.55 10.41
CA TYR A 59 4.41 -20.51 9.33
C TYR A 59 5.04 -20.87 7.97
N LEU A 60 6.21 -20.31 7.65
CA LEU A 60 6.92 -20.53 6.39
C LEU A 60 7.37 -21.98 6.21
N GLU A 61 7.69 -22.70 7.30
CA GLU A 61 8.01 -24.13 7.27
C GLU A 61 6.91 -25.00 6.67
N ASN A 62 5.65 -24.57 6.81
CA ASN A 62 4.46 -25.30 6.41
C ASN A 62 3.90 -24.83 5.05
N LEU A 63 4.55 -23.87 4.38
CA LEU A 63 4.14 -23.45 3.05
C LEU A 63 4.35 -24.54 2.01
N ASP A 64 3.55 -24.48 0.95
CA ASP A 64 3.66 -25.38 -0.19
C ASP A 64 5.05 -25.24 -0.84
N LYS A 65 5.84 -26.32 -0.75
CA LYS A 65 7.21 -26.37 -1.26
C LYS A 65 7.28 -26.32 -2.79
N GLU A 66 6.19 -26.66 -3.49
CA GLU A 66 6.10 -26.50 -4.94
C GLU A 66 5.98 -25.03 -5.34
N LEU A 67 5.36 -24.21 -4.48
CA LEU A 67 5.22 -22.77 -4.69
C LEU A 67 6.53 -22.03 -4.38
N VAL A 68 7.10 -22.28 -3.20
CA VAL A 68 8.35 -21.65 -2.73
C VAL A 68 9.00 -22.51 -1.65
N SER A 69 10.34 -22.50 -1.60
CA SER A 69 11.11 -23.15 -0.55
C SER A 69 12.07 -22.15 0.08
N PHE A 70 12.31 -22.28 1.39
CA PHE A 70 13.17 -21.39 2.16
C PHE A 70 14.31 -22.17 2.85
N ASP A 71 15.42 -21.49 3.10
CA ASP A 71 16.45 -21.95 4.04
C ASP A 71 15.97 -21.71 5.48
N ILE A 72 15.13 -22.64 5.95
CA ILE A 72 14.51 -22.59 7.27
C ILE A 72 15.55 -22.70 8.39
N ASP A 73 16.58 -23.53 8.21
CA ASP A 73 17.60 -23.75 9.24
C ASP A 73 18.37 -22.44 9.51
N GLN A 74 18.74 -21.72 8.45
CA GLN A 74 19.38 -20.41 8.61
C GLN A 74 18.41 -19.35 9.16
N LEU A 75 17.14 -19.37 8.75
CA LEU A 75 16.12 -18.45 9.27
C LEU A 75 15.94 -18.64 10.78
N ASN A 76 15.76 -19.87 11.26
CA ASN A 76 15.61 -20.18 12.67
C ASN A 76 16.88 -19.81 13.45
N THR A 77 18.07 -20.11 12.91
CA THR A 77 19.35 -19.71 13.52
C THR A 77 19.44 -18.21 13.73
N ASP A 78 19.12 -17.42 12.70
CA ASP A 78 19.19 -15.95 12.79
C ASP A 78 18.14 -15.40 13.76
N VAL A 79 16.92 -15.95 13.75
CA VAL A 79 15.85 -15.55 14.66
C VAL A 79 16.20 -15.90 16.12
N ASP A 80 16.79 -17.06 16.38
CA ASP A 80 17.24 -17.44 17.71
C ASP A 80 18.43 -16.62 18.21
N ALA A 81 19.26 -16.13 17.28
CA ALA A 81 20.33 -15.17 17.55
C ALA A 81 19.81 -13.73 17.80
N GLY A 82 18.50 -13.51 17.83
CA GLY A 82 17.89 -12.21 18.12
C GLY A 82 17.64 -11.34 16.89
N MET A 83 17.62 -11.91 15.68
CA MET A 83 17.26 -11.14 14.49
C MET A 83 15.86 -10.55 14.60
N TYR A 84 15.72 -9.28 14.28
CA TYR A 84 14.45 -8.56 14.25
C TYR A 84 14.35 -7.73 12.98
N PHE A 85 13.13 -7.36 12.60
CA PHE A 85 12.89 -6.40 11.53
C PHE A 85 12.83 -4.99 12.12
N ASP A 86 13.87 -4.21 11.85
CA ASP A 86 13.94 -2.79 12.22
C ASP A 86 13.24 -1.97 11.15
N SER A 87 12.12 -1.34 11.49
CA SER A 87 11.23 -0.70 10.52
C SER A 87 10.80 0.67 11.00
N SER A 88 10.96 1.66 10.13
CA SER A 88 10.35 2.99 10.26
C SER A 88 8.92 3.06 9.70
N ILE A 89 8.46 1.99 9.03
CA ILE A 89 7.15 1.96 8.37
C ILE A 89 6.04 1.85 9.43
N PRO A 90 5.12 2.82 9.53
CA PRO A 90 4.06 2.80 10.52
C PRO A 90 3.08 1.65 10.26
N GLN A 91 2.78 0.87 11.31
CA GLN A 91 1.83 -0.24 11.26
C GLN A 91 0.39 0.26 11.26
N GLY A 92 -0.47 -0.34 10.42
CA GLY A 92 -1.88 0.08 10.29
C GLY A 92 -2.08 1.41 9.55
N TYR A 93 -1.05 1.92 8.88
CA TYR A 93 -1.09 3.21 8.18
C TYR A 93 -1.32 3.11 6.66
N GLY A 94 -1.54 1.91 6.13
CA GLY A 94 -1.81 1.68 4.71
C GLY A 94 -0.57 1.71 3.80
N VAL A 95 0.64 1.86 4.36
CA VAL A 95 1.91 1.99 3.63
C VAL A 95 2.75 0.69 3.54
N GLY A 96 2.18 -0.46 3.93
CA GLY A 96 2.77 -1.77 3.62
C GLY A 96 3.87 -2.28 4.55
N SER A 97 3.74 -2.10 5.87
CA SER A 97 4.73 -2.61 6.86
C SER A 97 4.91 -4.14 6.81
N SER A 98 3.82 -4.92 6.69
CA SER A 98 3.91 -6.39 6.52
C SER A 98 4.59 -6.75 5.21
N GLY A 99 4.27 -6.00 4.14
CA GLY A 99 4.85 -6.16 2.83
C GLY A 99 6.38 -6.08 2.84
N ALA A 100 6.93 -5.07 3.49
CA ALA A 100 8.38 -4.90 3.59
C ALA A 100 9.07 -6.03 4.36
N LEU A 101 8.45 -6.50 5.45
CA LEU A 101 8.98 -7.64 6.21
C LEU A 101 8.95 -8.94 5.37
N VAL A 102 7.83 -9.22 4.71
CA VAL A 102 7.67 -10.38 3.82
C VAL A 102 8.70 -10.34 2.69
N ALA A 103 8.89 -9.18 2.07
CA ALA A 103 9.90 -8.97 1.04
C ALA A 103 11.32 -9.24 1.56
N ALA A 104 11.64 -8.78 2.78
CA ALA A 104 12.94 -9.00 3.40
C ALA A 104 13.23 -10.48 3.67
N ILE A 105 12.23 -11.22 4.15
CA ILE A 105 12.37 -12.66 4.40
C ILE A 105 12.49 -13.45 3.10
N TYR A 106 11.69 -13.11 2.08
CA TYR A 106 11.81 -13.71 0.76
C TYR A 106 13.20 -13.47 0.16
N ASP A 107 13.67 -12.22 0.19
CA ASP A 107 14.98 -11.89 -0.34
C ASP A 107 16.10 -12.65 0.39
N LYS A 108 16.06 -12.72 1.71
CA LYS A 108 17.16 -13.32 2.46
C LYS A 108 17.16 -14.86 2.44
N TYR A 109 15.99 -15.50 2.46
CA TYR A 109 15.89 -16.94 2.72
C TYR A 109 15.23 -17.77 1.63
N ALA A 110 14.57 -17.18 0.62
CA ALA A 110 13.97 -17.97 -0.44
C ALA A 110 15.04 -18.64 -1.32
N THR A 111 14.87 -19.94 -1.53
CA THR A 111 15.71 -20.74 -2.44
C THR A 111 15.18 -20.63 -3.87
N GLN A 112 16.08 -20.64 -4.85
CA GLN A 112 15.74 -20.46 -6.28
C GLN A 112 14.83 -19.25 -6.54
N LYS A 113 15.05 -18.16 -5.79
CA LYS A 113 14.23 -16.95 -5.84
C LYS A 113 14.32 -16.26 -7.20
N ILE A 114 13.22 -15.66 -7.62
CA ILE A 114 13.22 -14.73 -8.75
C ILE A 114 13.89 -13.45 -8.28
N THR A 115 15.06 -13.12 -8.81
CA THR A 115 15.81 -11.94 -8.38
C THR A 115 15.34 -10.67 -9.09
N VAL A 116 15.51 -9.52 -8.44
CA VAL A 116 15.22 -8.19 -9.04
C VAL A 116 16.11 -7.85 -10.24
N LEU A 117 17.21 -8.58 -10.44
CA LEU A 117 18.18 -8.36 -11.52
C LEU A 117 17.82 -9.11 -12.80
N GLU A 118 16.88 -10.06 -12.74
CA GLU A 118 16.43 -10.80 -13.90
C GLU A 118 15.39 -10.02 -14.71
N ASN A 119 15.20 -10.42 -15.98
CA ASN A 119 14.07 -9.93 -16.77
C ASN A 119 12.73 -10.33 -16.10
N LEU A 120 11.95 -9.33 -15.68
CA LEU A 120 10.66 -9.48 -15.00
C LEU A 120 9.53 -9.65 -16.03
N THR A 121 9.27 -10.89 -16.43
CA THR A 121 8.11 -11.22 -17.26
C THR A 121 6.82 -11.19 -16.43
N ARG A 122 5.66 -11.06 -17.10
CA ARG A 122 4.35 -11.16 -16.44
C ARG A 122 4.18 -12.45 -15.65
N GLU A 123 4.66 -13.58 -16.18
CA GLU A 123 4.61 -14.87 -15.48
C GLU A 123 5.41 -14.85 -14.17
N LYS A 124 6.60 -14.26 -14.18
CA LYS A 124 7.42 -14.08 -12.97
C LYS A 124 6.74 -13.16 -11.96
N LEU A 125 6.12 -12.07 -12.40
CA LEU A 125 5.36 -11.17 -11.52
C LEU A 125 4.17 -11.89 -10.89
N LEU A 126 3.45 -12.71 -11.65
CA LEU A 126 2.34 -13.51 -11.13
C LEU A 126 2.82 -14.59 -10.15
N LYS A 127 3.96 -15.23 -10.43
CA LYS A 127 4.57 -16.18 -9.49
C LYS A 127 5.00 -15.51 -8.19
N LEU A 128 5.68 -14.37 -8.26
CA LEU A 128 6.03 -13.57 -7.08
C LEU A 128 4.78 -13.13 -6.31
N LYS A 129 3.76 -12.63 -7.00
CA LYS A 129 2.48 -12.25 -6.38
C LYS A 129 1.82 -13.42 -5.65
N ALA A 130 1.83 -14.63 -6.23
CA ALA A 130 1.30 -15.82 -5.58
C ALA A 130 2.10 -16.19 -4.31
N ILE A 131 3.42 -16.22 -4.40
CA ILE A 131 4.31 -16.48 -3.26
C ILE A 131 4.07 -15.45 -2.13
N PHE A 132 4.07 -14.17 -2.48
CA PHE A 132 3.87 -13.08 -1.53
C PHE A 132 2.47 -13.06 -0.92
N SER A 133 1.45 -13.48 -1.68
CA SER A 133 0.09 -13.66 -1.18
C SER A 133 0.04 -14.72 -0.09
N GLU A 134 0.69 -15.87 -0.29
CA GLU A 134 0.75 -16.92 0.75
C GLU A 134 1.55 -16.44 1.95
N MET A 135 2.75 -15.91 1.76
CA MET A 135 3.57 -15.41 2.88
C MET A 135 2.85 -14.34 3.72
N GLU A 136 2.23 -13.35 3.08
CA GLU A 136 1.58 -12.25 3.81
C GLU A 136 0.25 -12.66 4.46
N SER A 137 -0.36 -13.77 4.04
CA SER A 137 -1.59 -14.28 4.66
C SER A 137 -1.39 -14.67 6.13
N PHE A 138 -0.15 -14.88 6.58
CA PHE A 138 0.18 -14.98 8.01
C PHE A 138 -0.32 -13.77 8.84
N PHE A 139 -0.19 -12.55 8.31
CA PHE A 139 -0.51 -11.33 9.05
C PHE A 139 -1.98 -10.94 8.99
N HIS A 140 -2.65 -11.23 7.86
CA HIS A 140 -3.98 -10.70 7.56
C HIS A 140 -5.02 -11.77 7.17
N GLY A 141 -4.65 -13.05 7.19
CA GLY A 141 -5.47 -14.20 6.78
C GLY A 141 -5.62 -14.35 5.26
N LYS A 142 -5.93 -13.25 4.55
CA LYS A 142 -5.98 -13.21 3.09
C LYS A 142 -5.21 -12.01 2.57
N SER A 143 -4.24 -12.25 1.69
CA SER A 143 -3.49 -11.19 1.00
C SER A 143 -3.76 -11.18 -0.51
N SER A 144 -3.43 -10.04 -1.15
CA SER A 144 -3.33 -9.92 -2.60
C SER A 144 -1.91 -10.21 -3.12
N GLY A 145 -0.91 -10.21 -2.24
CA GLY A 145 0.52 -10.30 -2.57
C GLY A 145 1.12 -9.03 -3.17
N LEU A 146 0.35 -7.95 -3.34
CA LEU A 146 0.78 -6.73 -4.02
C LEU A 146 1.73 -5.88 -3.15
N ASP A 147 1.47 -5.82 -1.84
CA ASP A 147 2.25 -5.01 -0.90
C ASP A 147 3.71 -5.52 -0.81
N PRO A 148 3.96 -6.82 -0.55
CA PRO A 148 5.33 -7.36 -0.60
C PRO A 148 5.93 -7.32 -2.00
N LEU A 149 5.13 -7.52 -3.07
CA LEU A 149 5.63 -7.42 -4.43
C LEU A 149 6.21 -6.04 -4.74
N ASN A 150 5.49 -4.98 -4.36
CA ASN A 150 5.96 -3.61 -4.58
C ASN A 150 7.22 -3.32 -3.76
N SER A 151 7.24 -3.73 -2.50
CA SER A 151 8.40 -3.52 -1.61
C SER A 151 9.64 -4.28 -2.10
N TYR A 152 9.48 -5.53 -2.52
CA TYR A 152 10.57 -6.37 -3.04
C TYR A 152 11.16 -5.82 -4.33
N LEU A 153 10.31 -5.43 -5.28
CA LEU A 153 10.76 -4.92 -6.57
C LEU A 153 11.24 -3.46 -6.48
N SER A 154 10.72 -2.68 -5.54
CA SER A 154 10.95 -1.23 -5.46
C SER A 154 10.66 -0.51 -6.79
N LEU A 155 9.62 -0.96 -7.50
CA LEU A 155 9.17 -0.41 -8.78
C LEU A 155 7.69 -0.03 -8.73
N PRO A 156 7.23 0.95 -9.53
CA PRO A 156 5.82 1.15 -9.78
C PRO A 156 5.20 -0.09 -10.43
N ILE A 157 4.07 -0.55 -9.91
CA ILE A 157 3.32 -1.70 -10.41
C ILE A 157 1.95 -1.21 -10.89
N LEU A 158 1.69 -1.39 -12.17
CA LEU A 158 0.37 -1.23 -12.77
C LEU A 158 -0.39 -2.55 -12.66
N ILE A 159 -1.58 -2.46 -12.08
CA ILE A 159 -2.51 -3.56 -11.94
C ILE A 159 -3.63 -3.28 -12.94
N ASN A 160 -3.75 -4.09 -13.97
CA ASN A 160 -4.85 -4.00 -14.94
C ASN A 160 -6.05 -4.85 -14.49
N SER A 161 -5.78 -5.96 -13.78
CA SER A 161 -6.78 -6.79 -13.11
C SER A 161 -6.08 -7.69 -12.09
N LYS A 162 -6.84 -8.55 -11.39
CA LYS A 162 -6.28 -9.49 -10.39
C LYS A 162 -5.11 -10.33 -10.94
N ASP A 163 -5.19 -10.75 -12.20
CA ASP A 163 -4.22 -11.65 -12.86
C ASP A 163 -3.45 -10.97 -14.00
N ASN A 164 -3.53 -9.63 -14.08
CA ASN A 164 -2.80 -8.84 -15.06
C ASN A 164 -2.09 -7.69 -14.36
N ILE A 165 -0.80 -7.90 -14.10
CA ILE A 165 0.08 -6.91 -13.47
C ILE A 165 1.35 -6.75 -14.30
N GLU A 166 1.90 -5.55 -14.28
CA GLU A 166 3.13 -5.20 -14.97
C GLU A 166 3.91 -4.15 -14.20
N ALA A 167 5.24 -4.20 -14.30
CA ALA A 167 6.08 -3.08 -13.89
C ALA A 167 5.86 -1.93 -14.87
N THR A 168 5.77 -0.70 -14.35
CA THR A 168 5.53 0.49 -15.17
C THR A 168 6.45 1.64 -14.77
N GLY A 169 6.54 2.65 -15.64
CA GLY A 169 7.10 3.95 -15.29
C GLY A 169 6.02 4.87 -14.71
N ILE A 170 6.45 5.91 -14.01
CA ILE A 170 5.60 7.05 -13.65
C ILE A 170 6.21 8.31 -14.26
N PRO A 171 5.41 9.35 -14.54
CA PRO A 171 5.96 10.63 -14.98
C PRO A 171 7.04 11.15 -14.03
N SER A 172 7.94 11.98 -14.55
CA SER A 172 8.94 12.66 -13.73
C SER A 172 8.26 13.71 -12.85
N GLN A 173 8.72 13.83 -11.61
CA GLN A 173 8.24 14.89 -10.72
C GLN A 173 8.75 16.26 -11.19
N SER A 174 7.87 17.26 -11.20
CA SER A 174 8.29 18.64 -11.44
C SER A 174 8.88 19.25 -10.18
N THR A 175 9.97 20.00 -10.33
CA THR A 175 10.54 20.81 -9.24
C THR A 175 9.92 22.19 -9.13
N GLU A 176 9.17 22.62 -10.17
CA GLU A 176 8.56 23.95 -10.27
C GLU A 176 7.03 23.92 -10.14
N GLY A 177 6.42 22.74 -10.22
CA GLY A 177 4.98 22.60 -10.13
C GLY A 177 4.47 22.70 -8.70
N LYS A 178 3.26 23.24 -8.56
CA LYS A 178 2.60 23.44 -7.25
C LYS A 178 1.70 22.28 -6.86
N GLY A 179 1.37 21.42 -7.83
CA GLY A 179 0.49 20.29 -7.60
C GLY A 179 1.21 19.17 -6.86
N ALA A 180 0.51 18.48 -5.98
CA ALA A 180 1.09 17.39 -5.22
C ALA A 180 0.10 16.26 -4.92
N VAL A 181 0.65 15.07 -4.74
CA VAL A 181 0.06 13.99 -3.95
C VAL A 181 0.69 14.05 -2.56
N PHE A 182 -0.12 13.89 -1.52
CA PHE A 182 0.34 13.95 -0.13
C PHE A 182 -0.38 12.91 0.74
N LEU A 183 0.22 12.60 1.89
CA LEU A 183 -0.38 11.81 2.96
C LEU A 183 -0.82 12.74 4.09
N LEU A 184 -1.93 12.39 4.72
CA LEU A 184 -2.48 13.06 5.90
C LEU A 184 -2.57 12.04 7.04
N ASP A 185 -1.83 12.25 8.12
CA ASP A 185 -1.88 11.36 9.29
C ASP A 185 -3.21 11.53 10.03
N SER A 186 -4.00 10.46 10.12
CA SER A 186 -5.27 10.51 10.87
C SER A 186 -5.08 10.54 12.38
N GLY A 187 -3.90 10.19 12.89
CA GLY A 187 -3.60 10.01 14.31
C GLY A 187 -4.23 8.75 14.92
N ILE A 188 -4.88 7.92 14.12
CA ILE A 188 -5.57 6.70 14.55
C ILE A 188 -4.96 5.53 13.79
N VAL A 189 -4.67 4.41 14.45
CA VAL A 189 -4.21 3.19 13.77
C VAL A 189 -5.40 2.55 13.05
N GLY A 190 -5.27 2.29 11.75
CA GLY A 190 -6.30 1.60 10.96
C GLY A 190 -6.24 0.08 11.10
N GLU A 191 -7.40 -0.56 11.06
CA GLU A 191 -7.52 -2.03 11.02
C GLU A 191 -8.14 -2.49 9.71
N THR A 192 -7.42 -3.34 8.97
CA THR A 192 -7.87 -3.80 7.64
C THR A 192 -9.10 -4.70 7.71
N ALA A 193 -9.14 -5.65 8.65
CA ALA A 193 -10.18 -6.68 8.66
C ALA A 193 -11.61 -6.11 8.87
N PRO A 194 -11.87 -5.18 9.82
CA PRO A 194 -13.18 -4.56 9.96
C PRO A 194 -13.60 -3.78 8.71
N MET A 195 -12.68 -3.05 8.08
CA MET A 195 -12.95 -2.26 6.88
C MET A 195 -13.32 -3.14 5.68
N VAL A 196 -12.60 -4.26 5.50
CA VAL A 196 -12.94 -5.27 4.48
C VAL A 196 -14.31 -5.88 4.75
N SER A 197 -14.66 -6.19 6.01
CA SER A 197 -15.98 -6.71 6.38
C SER A 197 -17.10 -5.72 6.04
N ILE A 198 -16.94 -4.44 6.35
CA ILE A 198 -17.90 -3.38 5.99
C ILE A 198 -18.09 -3.33 4.46
N PHE A 199 -16.99 -3.36 3.71
CA PHE A 199 -17.06 -3.36 2.25
C PHE A 199 -17.80 -4.59 1.70
N MET A 200 -17.50 -5.78 2.22
CA MET A 200 -18.15 -7.03 1.78
C MET A 200 -19.63 -7.07 2.16
N GLU A 201 -20.03 -6.45 3.27
CA GLU A 201 -21.44 -6.30 3.64
C GLU A 201 -22.15 -5.35 2.68
N ASN A 202 -21.57 -4.18 2.40
CA ASN A 202 -22.11 -3.21 1.44
C ASN A 202 -22.26 -3.82 0.04
N MET A 203 -21.35 -4.71 -0.35
CA MET A 203 -21.40 -5.45 -1.61
C MET A 203 -22.63 -6.36 -1.78
N LYS A 204 -23.36 -6.68 -0.70
CA LYS A 204 -24.64 -7.41 -0.80
C LYS A 204 -25.76 -6.52 -1.34
N ASN A 205 -25.63 -5.20 -1.22
CA ASN A 205 -26.60 -4.23 -1.74
C ASN A 205 -26.42 -3.98 -3.25
N GLU A 206 -27.50 -4.04 -4.03
CA GLU A 206 -27.46 -3.80 -5.48
C GLU A 206 -27.05 -2.37 -5.85
N GLY A 207 -27.56 -1.36 -5.14
CA GLY A 207 -27.20 0.03 -5.37
C GLY A 207 -25.71 0.30 -5.16
N PHE A 208 -25.13 -0.27 -4.09
CA PHE A 208 -23.68 -0.16 -3.85
C PHE A 208 -22.87 -0.86 -4.94
N ARG A 209 -23.30 -2.04 -5.41
CA ARG A 209 -22.65 -2.75 -6.52
C ARG A 209 -22.67 -1.95 -7.83
N SER A 210 -23.80 -1.36 -8.17
CA SER A 210 -23.93 -0.50 -9.36
C SER A 210 -23.09 0.76 -9.23
N MET A 211 -23.10 1.43 -8.08
CA MET A 211 -22.23 2.59 -7.81
C MET A 211 -20.75 2.23 -7.95
N LEU A 212 -20.33 1.10 -7.36
CA LEU A 212 -18.94 0.65 -7.43
C LEU A 212 -18.52 0.44 -8.89
N LYS A 213 -19.33 -0.27 -9.66
CA LYS A 213 -19.03 -0.61 -11.06
C LYS A 213 -19.06 0.61 -11.99
N GLU A 214 -20.11 1.42 -11.90
CA GLU A 214 -20.39 2.48 -12.87
C GLU A 214 -19.71 3.81 -12.54
N GLN A 215 -19.33 4.01 -11.27
CA GLN A 215 -18.77 5.27 -10.78
C GLN A 215 -17.37 5.09 -10.20
N PHE A 216 -17.23 4.28 -9.15
CA PHE A 216 -15.94 4.15 -8.45
C PHE A 216 -14.85 3.58 -9.35
N ILE A 217 -15.09 2.44 -10.01
CA ILE A 217 -14.14 1.80 -10.94
C ILE A 217 -13.83 2.72 -12.11
N LYS A 218 -14.87 3.29 -12.73
CA LYS A 218 -14.72 4.24 -13.85
C LYS A 218 -13.77 5.38 -13.54
N HIS A 219 -13.94 6.04 -12.38
CA HIS A 219 -13.09 7.17 -12.01
C HIS A 219 -11.71 6.72 -11.51
N THR A 220 -11.60 5.56 -10.86
CA THR A 220 -10.32 4.98 -10.45
C THR A 220 -9.45 4.66 -11.67
N ASP A 221 -10.01 3.96 -12.66
CA ASP A 221 -9.30 3.61 -13.89
C ASP A 221 -8.88 4.85 -14.67
N ALA A 222 -9.76 5.85 -14.74
CA ALA A 222 -9.44 7.14 -15.37
C ALA A 222 -8.31 7.87 -14.63
N CYS A 223 -8.30 7.87 -13.28
CA CYS A 223 -7.19 8.47 -12.52
C CYS A 223 -5.86 7.75 -12.79
N VAL A 224 -5.85 6.41 -12.87
CA VAL A 224 -4.64 5.65 -13.22
C VAL A 224 -4.14 6.05 -14.60
N ASP A 225 -5.02 6.07 -15.60
CA ASP A 225 -4.64 6.43 -16.97
C ASP A 225 -4.18 7.88 -17.10
N ASP A 226 -4.85 8.81 -16.43
CA ASP A 226 -4.51 10.23 -16.42
C ASP A 226 -3.16 10.47 -15.73
N PHE A 227 -2.91 9.80 -14.60
CA PHE A 227 -1.63 9.89 -13.89
C PHE A 227 -0.48 9.37 -14.76
N LEU A 228 -0.62 8.19 -15.36
CA LEU A 228 0.44 7.59 -16.20
C LEU A 228 0.73 8.41 -17.46
N LYS A 229 -0.28 9.09 -18.03
CA LYS A 229 -0.13 9.98 -19.19
C LYS A 229 0.35 11.39 -18.84
N GLY A 230 0.35 11.75 -17.56
CA GLY A 230 0.60 13.13 -17.12
C GLY A 230 -0.52 14.10 -17.47
N ASP A 231 -1.76 13.64 -17.68
CA ASP A 231 -2.93 14.52 -17.88
C ASP A 231 -3.44 15.03 -16.53
N ILE A 232 -2.74 16.02 -15.99
CA ILE A 232 -3.00 16.60 -14.67
C ILE A 232 -4.42 17.17 -14.56
N LYS A 233 -4.91 17.83 -15.61
CA LYS A 233 -6.26 18.43 -15.60
C LYS A 233 -7.35 17.37 -15.51
N SER A 234 -7.23 16.29 -16.28
CA SER A 234 -8.18 15.18 -16.20
C SER A 234 -8.05 14.44 -14.88
N LEU A 235 -6.83 14.23 -14.39
CA LEU A 235 -6.55 13.59 -13.11
C LEU A 235 -7.28 14.27 -11.95
N PHE A 236 -7.17 15.59 -11.80
CA PHE A 236 -7.83 16.33 -10.73
C PHE A 236 -9.36 16.31 -10.85
N ARG A 237 -9.89 16.40 -12.07
CA ARG A 237 -11.33 16.27 -12.33
C ARG A 237 -11.85 14.90 -11.88
N ASN A 238 -11.15 13.82 -12.24
CA ASN A 238 -11.52 12.46 -11.87
C ASN A 238 -11.31 12.19 -10.37
N THR A 239 -10.23 12.69 -9.79
CA THR A 239 -9.94 12.57 -8.35
C THR A 239 -11.01 13.26 -7.51
N LYS A 240 -11.51 14.43 -7.94
CA LYS A 240 -12.65 15.10 -7.29
C LYS A 240 -13.90 14.23 -7.26
N GLN A 241 -14.21 13.56 -8.37
CA GLN A 241 -15.37 12.66 -8.44
C GLN A 241 -15.16 11.43 -7.55
N LEU A 242 -13.98 10.83 -7.59
CA LEU A 242 -13.63 9.72 -6.73
C LEU A 242 -13.75 10.10 -5.25
N SER A 243 -13.20 11.24 -4.84
CA SER A 243 -13.30 11.79 -3.48
C SER A 243 -14.76 11.93 -3.02
N LYS A 244 -15.65 12.45 -3.88
CA LYS A 244 -17.10 12.53 -3.61
C LYS A 244 -17.73 11.15 -3.42
N ILE A 245 -17.41 10.21 -4.30
CA ILE A 245 -17.94 8.84 -4.25
C ILE A 245 -17.51 8.17 -2.95
N VAL A 246 -16.24 8.31 -2.56
CA VAL A 246 -15.69 7.79 -1.30
C VAL A 246 -16.43 8.39 -0.11
N LEU A 247 -16.54 9.72 -0.02
CA LEU A 247 -17.24 10.38 1.08
C LEU A 247 -18.70 9.94 1.21
N ASN A 248 -19.41 9.73 0.10
CA ASN A 248 -20.83 9.40 0.11
C ASN A 248 -21.11 7.92 0.40
N ASN A 249 -20.24 7.00 -0.03
CA ASN A 249 -20.53 5.56 -0.01
C ASN A 249 -19.63 4.76 0.93
N PHE A 250 -18.47 5.32 1.31
CA PHE A 250 -17.47 4.67 2.16
C PHE A 250 -17.30 5.43 3.49
N LYS A 251 -18.26 6.28 3.85
CA LYS A 251 -18.23 7.12 5.05
C LYS A 251 -17.86 6.37 6.35
N PRO A 252 -18.36 5.15 6.61
CA PRO A 252 -17.96 4.38 7.81
C PRO A 252 -16.48 4.00 7.86
N MET A 253 -15.78 4.09 6.73
CA MET A 253 -14.37 3.73 6.56
C MET A 253 -13.46 4.96 6.55
N ILE A 254 -14.04 6.14 6.80
CA ILE A 254 -13.31 7.40 6.96
C ILE A 254 -13.43 7.78 8.45
N PRO A 255 -12.34 8.09 9.16
CA PRO A 255 -12.47 8.52 10.55
C PRO A 255 -13.34 9.79 10.65
N ASN A 256 -14.25 9.83 11.62
CA ASN A 256 -15.31 10.84 11.71
C ASN A 256 -14.80 12.28 11.67
N GLN A 257 -13.66 12.55 12.32
CA GLN A 257 -13.04 13.88 12.35
C GLN A 257 -12.63 14.40 10.96
N PHE A 258 -12.48 13.52 9.96
CA PHE A 258 -12.14 13.91 8.60
C PHE A 258 -13.36 14.13 7.71
N HIS A 259 -14.60 13.83 8.13
CA HIS A 259 -15.76 13.94 7.23
C HIS A 259 -16.00 15.38 6.77
N GLU A 260 -16.03 16.34 7.70
CA GLU A 260 -16.23 17.76 7.36
C GLU A 260 -15.04 18.34 6.61
N LEU A 261 -13.82 17.96 7.01
CA LEU A 261 -12.59 18.36 6.33
C LEU A 261 -12.57 17.85 4.88
N TRP A 262 -12.89 16.59 4.66
CA TRP A 262 -12.99 15.97 3.33
C TRP A 262 -14.03 16.68 2.46
N LYS A 263 -15.22 16.96 3.01
CA LYS A 263 -16.27 17.72 2.34
C LYS A 263 -15.80 19.11 1.93
N LYS A 264 -15.14 19.84 2.85
CA LYS A 264 -14.58 21.18 2.60
C LYS A 264 -13.59 21.17 1.43
N GLY A 265 -12.68 20.19 1.36
CA GLY A 265 -11.74 20.06 0.23
C GLY A 265 -12.44 19.95 -1.13
N ILE A 266 -13.50 19.13 -1.21
CA ILE A 266 -14.30 18.95 -2.43
C ILE A 266 -15.02 20.24 -2.86
N GLU A 267 -15.57 20.99 -1.90
CA GLU A 267 -16.35 22.21 -2.14
C GLU A 267 -15.46 23.38 -2.56
N THR A 268 -14.31 23.53 -1.90
CA THR A 268 -13.34 24.62 -2.14
C THR A 268 -12.42 24.37 -3.35
N ASN A 269 -12.21 23.09 -3.70
CA ASN A 269 -11.17 22.62 -4.64
C ASN A 269 -9.73 22.84 -4.15
N ASP A 270 -9.54 23.01 -2.83
CA ASP A 270 -8.20 23.16 -2.26
C ASP A 270 -7.44 21.84 -2.28
N TYR A 271 -8.17 20.72 -2.13
CA TYR A 271 -7.63 19.36 -2.18
C TYR A 271 -8.76 18.33 -2.35
N TYR A 272 -8.41 17.13 -2.79
CA TYR A 272 -9.28 15.97 -2.84
C TYR A 272 -8.65 14.82 -2.09
N LEU A 273 -9.43 14.14 -1.26
CA LEU A 273 -8.95 13.03 -0.43
C LEU A 273 -9.49 11.70 -0.95
N LYS A 274 -8.75 10.63 -0.67
CA LYS A 274 -9.17 9.24 -0.86
C LYS A 274 -8.60 8.37 0.26
N LEU A 275 -9.16 7.18 0.41
CA LEU A 275 -8.62 6.19 1.35
C LEU A 275 -7.17 5.84 0.95
N CYS A 276 -6.32 5.62 1.95
CA CYS A 276 -5.04 4.95 1.77
C CYS A 276 -5.18 3.53 2.33
N GLY A 277 -4.97 2.52 1.50
CA GLY A 277 -5.20 1.13 1.89
C GLY A 277 -6.69 0.85 2.18
N SER A 278 -6.98 0.21 3.30
CA SER A 278 -8.35 -0.21 3.69
C SER A 278 -9.20 0.91 4.29
N GLY A 279 -8.60 2.01 4.75
CA GLY A 279 -9.29 3.06 5.50
C GLY A 279 -9.41 2.74 7.00
N GLY A 280 -10.32 3.43 7.69
CA GLY A 280 -10.57 3.27 9.13
C GLY A 280 -9.56 3.95 10.05
N GLY A 281 -8.47 4.47 9.50
CA GLY A 281 -7.38 5.13 10.21
C GLY A 281 -6.16 5.22 9.30
N GLY A 282 -4.98 5.35 9.89
CA GLY A 282 -3.71 5.42 9.20
C GLY A 282 -3.53 6.72 8.44
N TYR A 283 -2.93 6.64 7.26
CA TYR A 283 -2.89 7.76 6.34
C TYR A 283 -4.19 7.90 5.53
N ILE A 284 -4.49 9.13 5.16
CA ILE A 284 -5.43 9.48 4.09
C ILE A 284 -4.60 10.05 2.94
N LEU A 285 -4.88 9.62 1.71
CA LEU A 285 -4.14 10.10 0.54
C LEU A 285 -4.86 11.33 -0.03
N GLY A 286 -4.12 12.39 -0.28
CA GLY A 286 -4.63 13.66 -0.78
C GLY A 286 -3.97 14.09 -2.09
N PHE A 287 -4.71 14.86 -2.87
CA PHE A 287 -4.30 15.41 -4.15
C PHE A 287 -4.66 16.89 -4.17
N THR A 288 -3.75 17.74 -4.60
CA THR A 288 -4.00 19.19 -4.76
C THR A 288 -3.28 19.76 -5.97
N GLU A 289 -3.89 20.76 -6.61
CA GLU A 289 -3.24 21.58 -7.65
C GLU A 289 -2.29 22.64 -7.07
N ASP A 290 -2.43 22.96 -5.77
CA ASP A 290 -1.58 23.94 -5.08
C ASP A 290 -1.34 23.49 -3.61
N ILE A 291 -0.13 22.97 -3.37
CA ILE A 291 0.25 22.42 -2.08
C ILE A 291 0.29 23.45 -0.96
N GLU A 292 0.60 24.72 -1.25
CA GLU A 292 0.62 25.75 -0.22
C GLU A 292 -0.82 26.09 0.21
N ARG A 293 -1.74 26.20 -0.74
CA ARG A 293 -3.17 26.37 -0.44
C ARG A 293 -3.75 25.17 0.32
N ALA A 294 -3.34 23.95 -0.02
CA ALA A 294 -3.76 22.77 0.72
C ALA A 294 -3.24 22.77 2.17
N LYS A 295 -1.98 23.16 2.41
CA LYS A 295 -1.40 23.29 3.76
C LYS A 295 -2.15 24.33 4.60
N GLU A 296 -2.52 25.47 4.01
CA GLU A 296 -3.35 26.48 4.69
C GLU A 296 -4.73 25.92 5.04
N ALA A 297 -5.39 25.26 4.09
CA ALA A 297 -6.72 24.70 4.29
C ALA A 297 -6.76 23.52 5.28
N LEU A 298 -5.63 22.82 5.44
CA LEU A 298 -5.40 21.68 6.32
C LEU A 298 -4.58 22.03 7.58
N GLN A 299 -4.54 23.31 7.96
CA GLN A 299 -3.77 23.76 9.11
C GLN A 299 -4.08 22.93 10.37
N GLY A 300 -3.03 22.46 11.05
CA GLY A 300 -3.13 21.60 12.23
C GLY A 300 -3.15 20.09 11.92
N GLN A 301 -3.26 19.70 10.65
CA GLN A 301 -3.03 18.32 10.22
C GLN A 301 -1.56 18.09 9.87
N LYS A 302 -1.08 16.85 10.03
CA LYS A 302 0.27 16.47 9.59
C LYS A 302 0.21 16.00 8.15
N LEU A 303 0.78 16.82 7.26
CA LEU A 303 0.82 16.59 5.82
C LEU A 303 2.23 16.21 5.39
N GLU A 304 2.37 15.14 4.61
CA GLU A 304 3.64 14.70 4.02
C GLU A 304 3.50 14.60 2.50
N VAL A 305 4.28 15.38 1.74
CA VAL A 305 4.26 15.33 0.27
C VAL A 305 4.95 14.05 -0.21
N VAL A 306 4.31 13.33 -1.14
CA VAL A 306 4.83 12.06 -1.68
C VAL A 306 5.19 12.12 -3.16
N TYR A 307 4.57 13.04 -3.91
CA TYR A 307 4.82 13.23 -5.34
C TYR A 307 4.46 14.65 -5.75
N ASN A 308 5.31 15.31 -6.54
CA ASN A 308 5.03 16.64 -7.12
C ASN A 308 4.72 16.53 -8.62
N PHE A 309 3.66 17.19 -9.05
CA PHE A 309 3.25 17.29 -10.46
C PHE A 309 3.98 18.42 -11.18
#